data_AF-D6WAF8-F1
#
_entry.id   AF-D6WAF8-F1
#
_cell.length_a   1.000
_cell.length_b   1.000
_cell.length_c   1.000
_cell.angle_alpha   90.00
_cell.angle_beta   90.00
_cell.angle_gamma   90.00
#
_symmetry.space_group_name_H-M   'P 1'
#
loop_
_entity.id
_entity.type
_entity.pdbx_description
1 polymer ?
#
loop_
_entity_poly.entity_id
_entity_poly.type
_entity_poly.pdbx_seq_one_letter_code
_entity_poly.pdbx_strand_id
1 'polypeptide(L)'
;MWKTFQHGENLYMIKIVQDDNLRLVVTDFQNIWVQDVSRDELLQQFQEANPLFDIKIEEVGSEVIEAINSISDCTNVEMVESDEGLKLILNTIKSEYKIRFKFNLLKSPSETFLKEITVPLIQTVKHLEERQSMLINLLHKKDRELEEYKLEKGLISRDDLITEKFDVEKLSSIDDKLMMNVFGQNETFWNCFVGQHGNIEANIEDVKQDPWNHIKRKRKVYSSKTVTKKGKGINYDN
;
A
#
# COMPACT_ATOMS: atom_id res chain seq x y z
N MET A 1 8.58 -5.49 5.10
CA MET A 1 7.56 -4.51 4.61
C MET A 1 7.46 -3.38 5.62
N TRP A 2 7.19 -2.14 5.20
CA TRP A 2 6.97 -1.03 6.13
C TRP A 2 5.62 -1.15 6.85
N LYS A 3 5.60 -0.79 8.13
CA LYS A 3 4.41 -0.71 8.98
C LYS A 3 4.36 0.68 9.61
N THR A 4 3.15 1.20 9.80
CA THR A 4 2.92 2.51 10.42
C THR A 4 2.37 2.32 11.82
N PHE A 5 2.75 3.20 12.73
CA PHE A 5 2.18 3.27 14.08
C PHE A 5 2.24 4.70 14.60
N GLN A 6 1.36 5.03 15.54
CA GLN A 6 1.32 6.35 16.17
C GLN A 6 1.85 6.25 17.60
N HIS A 7 2.59 7.27 18.03
CA HIS A 7 3.01 7.40 19.42
C HIS A 7 2.91 8.87 19.83
N GLY A 8 2.01 9.16 20.78
CA GLY A 8 1.62 10.54 21.08
C GLY A 8 0.95 11.20 19.88
N GLU A 9 1.44 12.37 19.48
CA GLU A 9 0.95 13.13 18.32
C GLU A 9 1.74 12.83 17.03
N ASN A 10 2.81 12.05 17.11
CA ASN A 10 3.72 11.79 15.99
C ASN A 10 3.41 10.45 15.30
N LEU A 11 3.58 10.43 13.98
CA LEU A 11 3.44 9.24 13.13
C LEU A 11 4.83 8.66 12.82
N TYR A 12 4.96 7.35 12.96
CA TYR A 12 6.19 6.64 12.68
C TYR A 12 5.98 5.51 11.68
N MET A 13 7.04 5.17 10.96
CA MET A 13 7.15 3.97 10.15
C MET A 13 8.27 3.09 10.66
N ILE A 14 8.02 1.78 10.69
CA ILE A 14 8.99 0.75 11.06
C ILE A 14 9.11 -0.29 9.97
N LYS A 15 10.33 -0.74 9.70
CA LYS A 15 10.66 -1.83 8.80
C LYS A 15 11.64 -2.74 9.50
N ILE A 16 11.37 -4.04 9.37
CA ILE A 16 12.29 -5.09 9.74
C ILE A 16 12.78 -5.79 8.47
N VAL A 17 14.09 -6.02 8.40
CA VAL A 17 14.74 -6.84 7.37
C VAL A 17 15.44 -7.97 8.08
N GLN A 18 15.12 -9.20 7.68
CA GLN A 18 15.75 -10.40 8.20
C GLN A 18 16.53 -11.05 7.06
N ASP A 19 17.85 -10.85 7.10
CA ASP A 19 18.80 -11.59 6.25
C ASP A 19 19.57 -12.55 7.17
N ASP A 20 20.88 -12.36 7.35
CA ASP A 20 21.68 -13.07 8.36
C ASP A 20 21.47 -12.48 9.76
N ASN A 21 21.45 -11.15 9.83
CA ASN A 21 21.16 -10.35 11.02
C ASN A 21 19.78 -9.69 10.91
N LEU A 22 19.26 -9.23 12.04
CA LEU A 22 17.99 -8.51 12.13
C LEU A 22 18.27 -7.01 12.08
N ARG A 23 17.86 -6.37 10.98
CA ARG A 23 17.98 -4.91 10.81
C ARG A 23 16.63 -4.25 11.04
N LEU A 24 16.58 -3.38 12.04
CA LEU A 24 15.41 -2.59 12.38
C LEU A 24 15.61 -1.15 11.90
N VAL A 25 14.61 -0.61 11.21
CA VAL A 25 14.62 0.76 10.70
C VAL A 25 13.34 1.46 11.14
N VAL A 26 13.48 2.60 11.80
CA VAL A 26 12.36 3.45 12.23
C VAL A 26 12.53 4.85 11.66
N THR A 27 11.45 5.51 11.26
CA THR A 27 11.47 6.90 10.79
C THR A 27 10.21 7.64 11.22
N ASP A 28 10.35 8.93 11.50
CA ASP A 28 9.30 9.94 11.75
C ASP A 28 9.08 10.85 10.51
N PHE A 29 9.57 10.41 9.34
CA PHE A 29 9.63 11.17 8.08
C PHE A 29 10.62 12.34 8.03
N GLN A 30 11.31 12.65 9.13
CA GLN A 30 12.35 13.69 9.19
C GLN A 30 13.74 13.09 9.44
N ASN A 31 13.78 12.13 10.35
CA ASN A 31 14.93 11.39 10.82
C ASN A 31 14.73 9.89 10.57
N ILE A 32 15.83 9.16 10.57
CA ILE A 32 15.83 7.71 10.47
C ILE A 32 16.74 7.15 11.55
N TRP A 33 16.26 6.14 12.26
CA TRP A 33 17.00 5.40 13.26
C TRP A 33 17.15 3.96 12.80
N VAL A 34 18.37 3.44 12.91
CA VAL A 34 18.70 2.09 12.46
C VAL A 34 19.38 1.34 13.58
N GLN A 35 19.06 0.07 13.70
CA GLN A 35 19.78 -0.86 14.54
C GLN A 35 19.99 -2.16 13.78
N ASP A 36 21.24 -2.61 13.71
CA ASP A 36 21.61 -3.94 13.26
C ASP A 36 21.87 -4.80 14.50
N VAL A 37 21.17 -5.91 14.61
CA VAL A 37 21.27 -6.83 15.76
C VAL A 37 21.55 -8.23 15.24
N SER A 38 22.62 -8.85 15.75
CA SER A 38 22.89 -10.27 15.47
C SER A 38 21.92 -11.17 16.22
N ARG A 39 21.78 -12.42 15.78
CA ARG A 39 20.86 -13.38 16.44
C ARG A 39 21.22 -13.66 17.89
N ASP A 40 22.52 -13.71 18.19
CA ASP A 40 23.02 -13.95 19.55
C ASP A 40 22.76 -12.74 20.47
N GLU A 41 23.01 -11.52 19.97
CA GLU A 41 22.69 -10.29 20.70
C GLU A 41 21.19 -10.14 20.94
N LEU A 42 20.37 -10.55 19.98
CA LEU A 42 18.91 -10.51 20.09
C LEU A 42 18.43 -11.47 21.18
N LEU A 43 18.98 -12.69 21.26
CA LEU A 43 18.68 -13.61 22.34
C LEU A 43 19.14 -13.05 23.69
N GLN A 44 20.34 -12.48 23.77
CA GLN A 44 20.82 -11.89 25.02
C GLN A 44 19.91 -10.75 25.48
N GLN A 45 19.55 -9.81 24.59
CA GLN A 45 18.63 -8.71 24.89
C GLN A 45 17.24 -9.23 25.29
N PHE A 46 16.78 -10.31 24.68
CA PHE A 46 15.51 -10.94 25.02
C PHE A 46 15.53 -11.57 26.41
N GLN A 47 16.58 -12.31 26.75
CA GLN A 47 16.75 -12.94 28.07
C GLN A 47 16.92 -11.89 29.17
N GLU A 48 17.66 -10.82 28.90
CA GLU A 48 17.80 -9.68 29.82
C GLU A 48 16.46 -8.97 30.06
N ALA A 49 15.64 -8.83 29.02
CA ALA A 49 14.33 -8.19 29.13
C ALA A 49 13.26 -9.12 29.73
N ASN A 50 13.41 -10.44 29.59
CA ASN A 50 12.45 -11.46 30.00
C ASN A 50 13.12 -12.64 30.74
N PRO A 51 13.60 -12.46 31.98
CA PRO A 51 14.37 -13.49 32.71
C PRO A 51 13.61 -14.79 32.98
N LEU A 52 12.29 -14.79 32.82
CA LEU A 52 11.41 -15.93 33.07
C LEU A 52 11.23 -16.83 31.84
N PHE A 53 11.79 -16.45 30.68
CA PHE A 53 11.64 -17.15 29.42
C PHE A 53 12.94 -17.82 28.99
N ASP A 54 12.89 -19.15 28.83
CA ASP A 54 13.96 -19.93 28.23
C ASP A 54 13.52 -20.35 26.81
N ILE A 55 13.88 -19.52 25.82
CA ILE A 55 13.47 -19.68 24.42
C ILE A 55 14.71 -19.91 23.55
N LYS A 56 14.58 -20.75 22.51
CA LYS A 56 15.63 -21.01 21.53
C LYS A 56 15.82 -19.82 20.58
N ILE A 57 17.06 -19.58 20.15
CA ILE A 57 17.44 -18.45 19.26
C ILE A 57 16.54 -18.35 18.02
N GLU A 58 16.19 -19.49 17.42
CA GLU A 58 15.40 -19.53 16.19
C GLU A 58 13.96 -19.03 16.38
N GLU A 59 13.39 -19.17 17.58
CA GLU A 59 12.02 -18.77 17.89
C GLU A 59 11.94 -17.26 18.18
N VAL A 60 12.94 -16.69 18.86
CA VAL A 60 12.92 -15.27 19.26
C VAL A 60 12.87 -14.33 18.04
N GLY A 61 13.60 -14.66 16.96
CA GLY A 61 13.57 -13.86 15.73
C GLY A 61 12.18 -13.81 15.09
N SER A 62 11.49 -14.95 15.02
CA SER A 62 10.10 -14.99 14.53
C SER A 62 9.15 -14.22 15.44
N GLU A 63 9.30 -14.30 16.77
CA GLU A 63 8.46 -13.53 17.70
C GLU A 63 8.61 -12.02 17.52
N VAL A 64 9.84 -11.52 17.31
CA VAL A 64 10.10 -10.10 17.05
C VAL A 64 9.40 -9.65 15.77
N ILE A 65 9.46 -10.46 14.72
CA ILE A 65 8.82 -10.18 13.44
C ILE A 65 7.29 -10.18 13.57
N GLU A 66 6.73 -11.15 14.30
CA GLU A 66 5.30 -11.19 14.61
C GLU A 66 4.87 -9.96 15.44
N ALA A 67 5.66 -9.57 16.45
CA ALA A 67 5.40 -8.38 17.26
C ALA A 67 5.42 -7.09 16.43
N ILE A 68 6.37 -6.95 15.50
CA ILE A 68 6.43 -5.77 14.61
C ILE A 68 5.31 -5.81 13.56
N ASN A 69 4.94 -7.00 13.07
CA ASN A 69 3.83 -7.12 12.12
C ASN A 69 2.47 -6.82 12.75
N SER A 70 2.32 -7.04 14.06
CA SER A 70 1.11 -6.76 14.84
C SER A 70 1.09 -5.38 15.48
N ILE A 71 2.07 -4.51 15.19
CA ILE A 71 2.23 -3.18 15.80
C ILE A 71 1.15 -2.16 15.40
N SER A 72 0.17 -2.57 14.61
CA SER A 72 -0.85 -1.70 14.00
C SER A 72 -1.75 -0.96 14.99
N ASP A 73 -1.75 -1.34 16.27
CA ASP A 73 -2.58 -0.73 17.31
C ASP A 73 -1.71 -0.27 18.50
N CYS A 74 -1.57 1.04 18.62
CA CYS A 74 -0.60 1.85 19.38
C CYS A 74 -0.47 1.64 20.90
N THR A 75 -1.06 0.60 21.50
CA THR A 75 -1.13 0.43 22.96
C THR A 75 0.10 -0.22 23.60
N ASN A 76 0.99 -0.76 22.78
CA ASN A 76 2.05 -1.67 23.24
C ASN A 76 3.47 -1.16 22.97
N VAL A 77 3.61 0.09 22.51
CA VAL A 77 4.88 0.66 22.08
C VAL A 77 5.25 1.86 22.96
N GLU A 78 6.37 1.75 23.67
CA GLU A 78 6.98 2.86 24.38
C GLU A 78 8.20 3.34 23.59
N MET A 79 8.30 4.65 23.39
CA MET A 79 9.45 5.27 22.74
C MET A 79 10.04 6.36 23.62
N VAL A 80 11.36 6.37 23.72
CA VAL A 80 12.13 7.43 24.38
C VAL A 80 13.20 7.90 23.41
N GLU A 81 13.02 9.12 22.90
CA GLU A 81 14.00 9.77 22.04
C GLU A 81 15.07 10.47 22.89
N SER A 82 16.32 10.39 22.44
CA SER A 82 17.46 11.14 22.95
C SER A 82 18.25 11.76 21.80
N ASP A 83 19.12 12.72 22.09
CA ASP A 83 19.92 13.41 21.06
C ASP A 83 20.75 12.47 20.18
N GLU A 84 21.12 11.29 20.70
CA GLU A 84 21.98 10.31 20.04
C GLU A 84 21.19 9.13 19.42
N GLY A 85 19.93 8.93 19.79
CA GLY A 85 19.19 7.74 19.36
C GLY A 85 17.73 7.66 19.80
N LEU A 86 17.11 6.51 19.49
CA LEU A 86 15.73 6.20 19.80
C LEU A 86 15.68 4.86 20.53
N LYS A 87 15.15 4.85 21.75
CA LYS A 87 14.86 3.62 22.47
C LYS A 87 13.42 3.20 22.20
N LEU A 88 13.26 2.05 21.57
CA LEU A 88 11.96 1.45 21.26
C LEU A 88 11.73 0.24 22.16
N ILE A 89 10.60 0.22 22.85
CA ILE A 89 10.18 -0.92 23.68
C ILE A 89 8.85 -1.44 23.14
N LEU A 90 8.84 -2.70 22.73
CA LEU A 90 7.65 -3.41 22.27
C LEU A 90 7.18 -4.36 23.36
N ASN A 91 5.97 -4.17 23.86
CA ASN A 91 5.35 -5.04 24.84
C ASN A 91 4.27 -5.89 24.14
N THR A 92 4.50 -7.17 23.89
CA THR A 92 3.48 -8.07 23.33
C THR A 92 2.93 -9.02 24.40
N ILE A 93 1.72 -9.53 24.19
CA ILE A 93 1.11 -10.55 25.07
C ILE A 93 0.97 -11.82 24.25
N LYS A 94 1.65 -12.89 24.66
CA LYS A 94 1.55 -14.21 24.04
C LYS A 94 1.17 -15.24 25.09
N SER A 95 0.08 -15.97 24.86
CA SER A 95 -0.38 -17.07 25.72
C SER A 95 -0.39 -16.71 27.20
N GLU A 96 -0.99 -15.56 27.55
CA GLU A 96 -1.11 -14.99 28.91
C GLU A 96 0.16 -14.37 29.50
N TYR A 97 1.29 -14.44 28.80
CA TYR A 97 2.53 -13.83 29.24
C TYR A 97 2.86 -12.52 28.52
N LYS A 98 3.37 -11.56 29.28
CA LYS A 98 3.90 -10.29 28.74
C LYS A 98 5.35 -10.49 28.32
N ILE A 99 5.61 -10.31 27.04
CA ILE A 99 6.93 -10.35 26.43
C ILE A 99 7.34 -8.92 26.10
N ARG A 100 8.56 -8.56 26.48
CA ARG A 100 9.12 -7.23 26.24
C ARG A 100 10.35 -7.31 25.34
N PHE A 101 10.35 -6.58 24.24
CA PHE A 101 11.52 -6.37 23.40
C PHE A 101 12.02 -4.95 23.58
N LYS A 102 13.34 -4.77 23.68
CA LYS A 102 13.98 -3.46 23.82
C LYS A 102 15.01 -3.29 22.71
N PHE A 103 14.86 -2.21 21.95
CA PHE A 103 15.74 -1.85 20.85
C PHE A 103 16.32 -0.46 21.13
N ASN A 104 17.62 -0.31 20.91
CA ASN A 104 18.32 0.96 21.03
C ASN A 104 18.80 1.33 19.63
N LEU A 105 18.01 2.10 18.91
CA LEU A 105 18.30 2.52 17.56
C LEU A 105 19.15 3.79 17.57
N LEU A 106 20.14 3.85 16.69
CA LEU A 106 21.00 5.02 16.56
C LEU A 106 20.53 5.91 15.42
N LYS A 107 20.63 7.22 15.64
CA LYS A 107 20.29 8.20 14.60
C LYS A 107 21.24 8.02 13.41
N SER A 108 20.67 7.74 12.24
CA SER A 108 21.42 7.47 11.03
C SER A 108 21.58 8.73 10.16
N PRO A 109 22.63 8.79 9.33
CA PRO A 109 22.88 9.94 8.47
C PRO A 109 21.81 10.09 7.38
N SER A 110 21.67 11.30 6.84
CA SER A 110 20.71 11.62 5.78
C SER A 110 20.89 10.78 4.51
N GLU A 111 22.10 10.29 4.25
CA GLU A 111 22.36 9.36 3.13
C GLU A 111 21.58 8.04 3.29
N THR A 112 21.45 7.53 4.52
CA THR A 112 20.65 6.33 4.81
C THR A 112 19.17 6.60 4.59
N PHE A 113 18.69 7.80 4.97
CA PHE A 113 17.31 8.21 4.69
C PHE A 113 17.03 8.26 3.20
N LEU A 114 17.96 8.85 2.42
CA LEU A 114 17.86 8.92 0.97
C LEU A 114 17.72 7.52 0.35
N LYS A 115 18.58 6.58 0.77
CA LYS A 115 18.59 5.20 0.24
C LYS A 115 17.37 4.38 0.64
N GLU A 116 16.92 4.49 1.89
CA GLU A 116 15.85 3.63 2.43
C GLU A 116 14.43 4.15 2.13
N ILE A 117 14.26 5.47 2.02
CA ILE A 117 12.95 6.12 1.88
C ILE A 117 12.83 6.85 0.55
N THR A 118 13.69 7.86 0.33
CA THR A 118 13.50 8.79 -0.79
C THR A 118 13.68 8.12 -2.14
N VAL A 119 14.70 7.29 -2.32
CA VAL A 119 14.95 6.58 -3.58
C VAL A 119 13.79 5.65 -3.95
N PRO A 120 13.35 4.73 -3.06
CA PRO A 120 12.17 3.89 -3.32
C PRO A 120 10.90 4.70 -3.59
N LEU A 121 10.71 5.83 -2.92
CA LEU A 121 9.54 6.69 -3.11
C LEU A 121 9.55 7.34 -4.50
N ILE A 122 10.67 7.88 -4.95
CA ILE A 122 10.82 8.45 -6.31
C ILE A 122 10.58 7.36 -7.37
N GLN A 123 11.17 6.17 -7.18
CA GLN A 123 10.92 5.02 -8.08
C GLN A 123 9.45 4.62 -8.12
N THR A 124 8.77 4.64 -6.98
CA THR A 124 7.34 4.34 -6.88
C THR A 124 6.50 5.41 -7.60
N VAL A 125 6.81 6.70 -7.41
CA VAL A 125 6.09 7.79 -8.09
C VAL A 125 6.23 7.66 -9.60
N LYS A 126 7.45 7.45 -10.11
CA LYS A 126 7.66 7.23 -11.54
C LYS A 126 6.85 6.03 -12.07
N HIS A 127 6.88 4.90 -11.36
CA HIS A 127 6.11 3.72 -11.73
C HIS A 127 4.60 4.01 -11.78
N LEU A 128 4.08 4.84 -10.87
CA LEU A 128 2.68 5.27 -10.88
C LEU A 128 2.38 6.18 -12.07
N GLU A 129 3.26 7.11 -12.42
CA GLU A 129 3.12 7.98 -13.60
C GLU A 129 3.10 7.17 -14.92
N GLU A 130 3.98 6.18 -15.04
CA GLU A 130 4.01 5.26 -16.18
C GLU A 130 2.72 4.44 -16.29
N ARG A 131 2.24 3.88 -15.15
CA ARG A 131 0.96 3.17 -15.10
C ARG A 131 -0.23 4.05 -15.44
N GLN A 132 -0.25 5.28 -14.93
CA GLN A 132 -1.30 6.25 -15.25
C GLN A 132 -1.33 6.53 -16.75
N SER A 133 -0.16 6.75 -17.37
CA SER A 133 -0.03 6.96 -18.81
C SER A 133 -0.52 5.74 -19.62
N MET A 134 -0.19 4.53 -19.18
CA MET A 134 -0.68 3.29 -19.79
C MET A 134 -2.22 3.17 -19.72
N LEU A 135 -2.80 3.50 -18.56
CA LEU A 135 -4.26 3.46 -18.37
C LEU A 135 -4.98 4.51 -19.23
N ILE A 136 -4.43 5.72 -19.35
CA ILE A 136 -4.96 6.77 -20.24
C ILE A 136 -4.97 6.27 -21.70
N ASN A 137 -3.88 5.67 -22.17
CA ASN A 137 -3.80 5.10 -23.51
C ASN A 137 -4.83 3.98 -23.72
N LEU A 138 -5.04 3.14 -22.71
CA LEU A 138 -6.03 2.06 -22.76
C LEU A 138 -7.46 2.62 -22.85
N LEU A 139 -7.77 3.66 -22.10
CA LEU A 139 -9.06 4.35 -22.16
C LEU A 139 -9.30 4.95 -23.55
N HIS A 140 -8.33 5.66 -24.12
CA HIS A 140 -8.45 6.18 -25.49
C HIS A 140 -8.60 5.10 -26.55
N LYS A 141 -7.98 3.92 -26.36
CA LYS A 141 -8.19 2.77 -27.25
C LYS A 141 -9.62 2.25 -27.13
N LYS A 142 -10.16 2.15 -25.90
CA LYS A 142 -11.53 1.70 -25.66
C LYS A 142 -12.58 2.68 -26.18
N ASP A 143 -12.35 3.98 -26.05
CA ASP A 143 -13.24 5.00 -26.62
C ASP A 143 -13.29 4.91 -28.14
N ARG A 144 -12.15 4.67 -28.82
CA ARG A 144 -12.11 4.44 -30.27
C ARG A 144 -12.90 3.19 -30.67
N GLU A 145 -12.73 2.08 -29.94
CA GLU A 145 -13.52 0.85 -30.15
C GLU A 145 -15.03 1.10 -29.98
N LEU A 146 -15.44 1.92 -29.01
CA LEU A 146 -16.84 2.31 -28.79
C LEU A 146 -17.38 3.22 -29.90
N GLU A 147 -16.58 4.18 -30.39
CA GLU A 147 -16.93 5.03 -31.52
C GLU A 147 -17.12 4.20 -32.80
N GLU A 148 -16.22 3.27 -33.09
CA GLU A 148 -16.33 2.33 -34.22
C GLU A 148 -17.59 1.46 -34.10
N TYR A 149 -17.87 0.92 -32.92
CA TYR A 149 -19.08 0.13 -32.67
C TYR A 149 -20.36 0.95 -32.92
N LYS A 150 -20.40 2.21 -32.48
CA LYS A 150 -21.54 3.11 -32.73
C LYS A 150 -21.75 3.37 -34.23
N LEU A 151 -20.68 3.46 -35.01
CA LEU A 151 -20.73 3.65 -36.46
C LEU A 151 -21.17 2.39 -37.21
N GLU A 152 -20.69 1.21 -36.82
CA GLU A 152 -20.96 -0.04 -37.54
C GLU A 152 -22.26 -0.75 -37.16
N LYS A 153 -22.57 -0.84 -35.84
CA LYS A 153 -23.54 -1.81 -35.31
C LYS A 153 -24.74 -1.17 -34.62
N GLY A 154 -24.80 0.15 -34.56
CA GLY A 154 -25.94 0.91 -34.04
C GLY A 154 -26.07 0.90 -32.51
N LEU A 155 -27.19 1.48 -32.04
CA LEU A 155 -27.41 1.87 -30.64
C LEU A 155 -27.30 0.70 -29.63
N ILE A 156 -26.65 0.99 -28.50
CA ILE A 156 -26.56 0.08 -27.37
C ILE A 156 -27.95 -0.02 -26.73
N SER A 157 -28.43 -1.24 -26.47
CA SER A 157 -29.78 -1.48 -25.91
C SER A 157 -29.95 -1.05 -24.44
N ARG A 158 -28.88 -0.57 -23.80
CA ARG A 158 -28.78 -0.30 -22.36
C ARG A 158 -28.08 1.02 -22.16
N ASP A 159 -28.86 2.06 -21.88
CA ASP A 159 -28.36 3.43 -21.74
C ASP A 159 -27.45 3.60 -20.51
N ASP A 160 -27.62 2.74 -19.49
CA ASP A 160 -26.79 2.69 -18.27
C ASP A 160 -25.35 2.23 -18.52
N LEU A 161 -25.07 1.63 -19.68
CA LEU A 161 -23.73 1.17 -20.06
C LEU A 161 -22.99 2.17 -20.96
N ILE A 162 -23.61 3.29 -21.31
CA ILE A 162 -23.01 4.30 -22.17
C ILE A 162 -22.10 5.18 -21.31
N THR A 163 -20.79 5.11 -21.56
CA THR A 163 -19.81 6.00 -20.94
C THR A 163 -19.61 7.24 -21.79
N GLU A 164 -19.37 8.37 -21.13
CA GLU A 164 -18.83 9.57 -21.79
C GLU A 164 -17.41 9.30 -22.28
N LYS A 165 -17.00 10.03 -23.32
CA LYS A 165 -15.63 9.98 -23.83
C LYS A 165 -14.66 10.44 -22.74
N PHE A 166 -13.58 9.71 -22.55
CA PHE A 166 -12.56 10.07 -21.58
C PHE A 166 -11.87 11.38 -21.98
N ASP A 167 -11.78 12.29 -21.02
CA ASP A 167 -11.16 13.61 -21.16
C ASP A 167 -10.01 13.73 -20.16
N VAL A 168 -8.79 13.84 -20.70
CA VAL A 168 -7.54 13.92 -19.92
C VAL A 168 -7.45 15.25 -19.17
N GLU A 169 -8.04 16.32 -19.70
CA GLU A 169 -7.90 17.67 -19.13
C GLU A 169 -8.61 17.77 -17.77
N LYS A 170 -9.73 17.06 -17.60
CA LYS A 170 -10.42 16.92 -16.31
C LYS A 170 -9.57 16.23 -15.24
N LEU A 171 -8.58 15.44 -15.65
CA LEU A 171 -7.65 14.80 -14.73
C LEU A 171 -6.53 15.75 -14.31
N SER A 172 -6.24 16.80 -15.08
CA SER A 172 -5.09 17.68 -14.91
C SER A 172 -5.29 18.90 -14.00
N SER A 173 -6.50 19.10 -13.45
CA SER A 173 -6.78 20.17 -12.47
C SER A 173 -6.24 19.86 -11.07
N ILE A 174 -5.01 19.36 -10.99
CA ILE A 174 -4.39 18.80 -9.80
C ILE A 174 -3.69 19.91 -9.00
N ASP A 175 -3.76 19.83 -7.67
CA ASP A 175 -3.11 20.74 -6.70
C ASP A 175 -1.58 20.78 -6.91
N ASP A 176 -1.01 22.00 -6.95
CA ASP A 176 0.42 22.29 -7.10
C ASP A 176 1.30 21.63 -6.03
N LYS A 177 0.71 21.16 -4.93
CA LYS A 177 1.42 20.43 -3.86
C LYS A 177 1.81 19.00 -4.25
N LEU A 178 1.28 18.46 -5.34
CA LEU A 178 1.55 17.09 -5.77
C LEU A 178 2.68 17.03 -6.80
N MET A 179 3.61 16.09 -6.62
CA MET A 179 4.74 15.86 -7.53
C MET A 179 4.31 15.03 -8.75
N MET A 180 3.29 15.49 -9.48
CA MET A 180 2.76 14.79 -10.66
C MET A 180 3.50 15.20 -11.93
N ASN A 181 3.90 14.21 -12.72
CA ASN A 181 4.64 14.35 -13.99
C ASN A 181 6.05 14.97 -13.84
N VAL A 182 6.62 14.94 -12.64
CA VAL A 182 7.95 15.54 -12.38
C VAL A 182 9.07 14.59 -12.81
N PHE A 183 8.90 13.28 -12.59
CA PHE A 183 9.98 12.31 -12.76
C PHE A 183 9.87 11.50 -14.07
N GLY A 184 8.65 11.29 -14.57
CA GLY A 184 8.37 10.54 -15.79
C GLY A 184 8.68 11.29 -17.08
N GLN A 185 8.65 12.63 -17.08
CA GLN A 185 8.85 13.42 -18.30
C GLN A 185 10.33 13.69 -18.63
N ASN A 186 11.24 13.58 -17.65
CA ASN A 186 12.65 13.93 -17.83
C ASN A 186 13.55 12.69 -17.89
N GLU A 187 13.79 12.20 -19.10
CA GLU A 187 14.64 11.02 -19.35
C GLU A 187 16.08 11.22 -18.86
N THR A 188 16.63 12.44 -18.97
CA THR A 188 18.01 12.71 -18.54
C THR A 188 18.19 12.60 -17.04
N PHE A 189 17.23 13.15 -16.28
CA PHE A 189 17.19 12.98 -14.83
C PHE A 189 17.12 11.50 -14.46
N TRP A 190 16.24 10.75 -15.11
CA TRP A 190 16.05 9.33 -14.78
C TRP A 190 17.27 8.47 -15.09
N ASN A 191 17.93 8.71 -16.23
CA ASN A 191 19.14 7.98 -16.60
C ASN A 191 20.26 8.23 -15.59
N CYS A 192 20.42 9.46 -15.12
CA CYS A 192 21.35 9.79 -14.04
C CYS A 192 20.96 9.14 -12.71
N PHE A 193 19.67 9.20 -12.35
CA PHE A 193 19.14 8.65 -11.11
C PHE A 193 19.33 7.12 -11.03
N VAL A 194 19.00 6.41 -12.10
CA VAL A 194 19.22 4.96 -12.23
C VAL A 194 20.72 4.63 -12.20
N GLY A 195 21.56 5.43 -12.86
CA GLY A 195 23.00 5.25 -12.80
C GLY A 195 23.60 5.37 -11.40
N GLN A 196 22.99 6.18 -10.52
CA GLN A 196 23.46 6.43 -9.16
C GLN A 196 22.85 5.48 -8.11
N HIS A 197 21.59 5.07 -8.29
CA HIS A 197 20.82 4.39 -7.26
C HIS A 197 20.27 3.02 -7.68
N GLY A 198 20.49 2.61 -8.93
CA GLY A 198 19.92 1.39 -9.50
C GLY A 198 18.44 1.55 -9.88
N ASN A 199 17.92 0.58 -10.65
CA ASN A 199 16.51 0.54 -11.02
C ASN A 199 15.80 -0.56 -10.24
N ILE A 200 14.58 -0.30 -9.76
CA ILE A 200 13.68 -1.35 -9.28
C ILE A 200 12.86 -1.79 -10.48
N GLU A 201 13.17 -2.95 -11.04
CA GLU A 201 12.33 -3.57 -12.07
C GLU A 201 11.02 -4.03 -11.43
N ALA A 202 9.99 -3.19 -11.50
CA ALA A 202 8.63 -3.65 -11.27
C ALA A 202 8.15 -4.31 -12.57
N ASN A 203 7.94 -5.62 -12.55
CA ASN A 203 7.27 -6.32 -13.65
C ASN A 203 5.88 -5.71 -13.85
N ILE A 204 5.74 -4.88 -14.89
CA ILE A 204 4.44 -4.47 -15.39
C ILE A 204 3.97 -5.64 -16.25
N GLU A 205 3.18 -6.54 -15.66
CA GLU A 205 2.46 -7.52 -16.46
C GLU A 205 1.50 -6.74 -17.38
N ASP A 206 1.74 -6.84 -18.70
CA ASP A 206 0.79 -6.36 -19.69
C ASP A 206 -0.58 -6.98 -19.39
N VAL A 207 -1.61 -6.13 -19.34
CA VAL A 207 -2.99 -6.60 -19.21
C VAL A 207 -3.30 -7.42 -20.46
N LYS A 208 -3.24 -8.76 -20.32
CA LYS A 208 -3.66 -9.70 -21.36
C LYS A 208 -5.10 -9.36 -21.71
N GLN A 209 -5.33 -8.89 -22.94
CA GLN A 209 -6.69 -8.74 -23.44
C GLN A 209 -7.31 -10.13 -23.52
N ASP A 210 -8.30 -10.41 -22.66
CA ASP A 210 -9.12 -11.59 -22.82
C ASP A 210 -9.79 -11.53 -24.21
N PRO A 211 -9.69 -12.59 -25.02
CA PRO A 211 -10.38 -12.63 -26.30
C PRO A 211 -11.88 -12.44 -26.09
N TRP A 212 -12.50 -11.65 -26.96
CA TRP A 212 -13.93 -11.31 -26.88
C TRP A 212 -14.78 -12.56 -26.65
N ASN A 213 -15.48 -12.60 -25.52
CA ASN A 213 -16.21 -13.78 -25.10
C ASN A 213 -17.43 -13.99 -26.02
N HIS A 214 -17.32 -14.93 -26.98
CA HIS A 214 -18.39 -15.25 -27.95
C HIS A 214 -19.60 -15.98 -27.32
N ILE A 215 -19.59 -16.20 -26.01
CA ILE A 215 -20.68 -16.86 -25.30
C ILE A 215 -21.86 -15.88 -25.17
N LYS A 216 -22.87 -16.05 -26.04
CA LYS A 216 -24.18 -15.39 -25.91
C LYS A 216 -24.74 -15.64 -24.51
N ARG A 217 -24.64 -14.66 -23.61
CA ARG A 217 -25.29 -14.71 -22.29
C ARG A 217 -26.79 -14.85 -22.52
N LYS A 218 -27.36 -16.02 -22.18
CA LYS A 218 -28.80 -16.26 -22.28
C LYS A 218 -29.54 -15.26 -21.39
N ARG A 219 -30.44 -14.49 -21.98
CA ARG A 219 -31.31 -13.50 -21.30
C ARG A 219 -32.20 -14.24 -20.30
N LYS A 220 -32.00 -14.05 -19.00
CA LYS A 220 -33.01 -14.43 -17.99
C LYS A 220 -34.18 -13.46 -18.11
N VAL A 221 -35.25 -13.90 -18.76
CA VAL A 221 -36.53 -13.19 -18.79
C VAL A 221 -37.21 -13.42 -17.44
N TYR A 222 -37.28 -12.39 -16.61
CA TYR A 222 -38.14 -12.43 -15.42
C TYR A 222 -39.58 -12.19 -15.88
N SER A 223 -40.46 -13.19 -15.74
CA SER A 223 -41.88 -13.00 -15.96
C SER A 223 -42.45 -12.15 -14.82
N SER A 224 -42.70 -10.87 -15.06
CA SER A 224 -43.49 -10.04 -14.17
C SER A 224 -44.94 -10.53 -14.21
N LYS A 225 -45.32 -11.45 -13.32
CA LYS A 225 -46.74 -11.62 -12.97
C LYS A 225 -47.13 -10.42 -12.14
N THR A 226 -47.75 -9.43 -12.78
CA THR A 226 -48.39 -8.29 -12.13
C THR A 226 -49.43 -8.83 -11.15
N VAL A 227 -49.22 -8.63 -9.85
CA VAL A 227 -50.21 -8.99 -8.82
C VAL A 227 -51.36 -8.01 -8.94
N THR A 228 -52.52 -8.48 -9.37
CA THR A 228 -53.78 -7.72 -9.36
C THR A 228 -54.14 -7.34 -7.92
N LYS A 229 -54.00 -6.06 -7.56
CA LYS A 229 -54.55 -5.50 -6.32
C LYS A 229 -56.08 -5.62 -6.37
N LYS A 230 -56.67 -6.47 -5.51
CA LYS A 230 -58.10 -6.46 -5.21
C LYS A 230 -58.42 -5.16 -4.47
N GLY A 231 -59.21 -4.28 -5.10
CA GLY A 231 -59.78 -3.10 -4.45
C GLY A 231 -60.72 -3.52 -3.32
N LYS A 232 -60.47 -3.02 -2.11
CA LYS A 232 -61.50 -2.96 -1.05
C LYS A 232 -62.24 -1.64 -1.25
N GLY A 233 -63.53 -1.74 -1.57
CA GLY A 233 -64.44 -0.61 -1.64
C GLY A 233 -64.53 0.10 -0.29
N ILE A 234 -64.57 1.42 -0.35
CA ILE A 234 -64.95 2.29 0.76
C ILE A 234 -66.47 2.39 0.66
N ASN A 235 -67.19 1.86 1.65
CA ASN A 235 -68.61 2.12 1.85
C ASN A 235 -68.77 3.55 2.40
N TYR A 236 -69.63 4.34 1.78
CA TYR A 236 -70.22 5.52 2.41
C TYR A 236 -71.62 5.09 2.86
N ASP A 237 -71.84 5.02 4.18
CA ASP A 237 -73.19 4.95 4.74
C ASP A 237 -73.79 6.36 4.77
N ASN A 238 -75.10 6.40 4.50
CA ASN A 238 -75.98 7.56 4.27
C ASN A 238 -75.84 8.74 5.24
#